data_AF-A0A182EFT1-F1
#
_entry.id   AF-A0A182EFT1-F1
#
_cell.length_a   1.000
_cell.length_b   1.000
_cell.length_c   1.000
_cell.angle_alpha   90.00
_cell.angle_beta   90.00
_cell.angle_gamma   90.00
#
_symmetry.space_group_name_H-M   'P 1'
#
loop_
_entity.id
_entity.type
_entity.pdbx_description
1 polymer ?
#
loop_
_entity_poly.entity_id
_entity_poly.type
_entity_poly.pdbx_seq_one_letter_code
_entity_poly.pdbx_strand_id
1 'polypeptide(L)'
;MIPRIIFNIFLLIAAVSAEFYTSLASLKAIIGAEREIPVMINAYTEKELRRLDYLKKFAQEVQEYNDKAIRDGEEAIRHPINVLLLIKKMITDWNKMVRIMLSNSVDDAIRNVTHQRADSRFNYPTEEDLLGAATGLLRLQDTYQMDTKDIADGKILNSQMSTIALTAEDCFGIGRAAYNKYDYYHTILWMQEARKRVEKEAIPTVNLEDILEYLAFSLYKQGNLKRALLLTEELCHMGKSFVIEFLLFFL
;
A
#
# COMPACT_ATOMS: atom_id res chain seq x y z
N MET A 1 1.95 -48.00 -26.38
CA MET A 1 2.02 -47.19 -25.13
C MET A 1 2.82 -45.90 -25.34
N ILE A 2 3.98 -45.96 -26.01
CA ILE A 2 4.85 -44.82 -26.34
C ILE A 2 4.18 -43.63 -27.08
N PRO A 3 3.32 -43.82 -28.11
CA PRO A 3 2.71 -42.68 -28.82
C PRO A 3 1.72 -41.86 -27.98
N ARG A 4 1.05 -42.49 -27.01
CA ARG A 4 0.19 -41.78 -26.05
C ARG A 4 1.01 -40.92 -25.09
N ILE A 5 2.18 -41.38 -24.69
CA ILE A 5 3.10 -40.63 -23.82
C ILE A 5 3.65 -39.42 -24.56
N ILE A 6 4.08 -39.58 -25.82
CA ILE A 6 4.57 -38.47 -26.65
C ILE A 6 3.48 -37.43 -26.91
N PHE A 7 2.24 -37.87 -27.20
CA PHE A 7 1.10 -36.98 -27.38
C PHE A 7 0.75 -36.21 -26.09
N ASN A 8 0.77 -36.87 -24.93
CA ASN A 8 0.55 -36.22 -23.64
C ASN A 8 1.66 -35.21 -23.29
N ILE A 9 2.93 -35.52 -23.62
CA ILE A 9 4.05 -34.60 -23.44
C ILE A 9 3.88 -33.37 -24.35
N PHE A 10 3.47 -33.58 -25.61
CA PHE A 10 3.23 -32.47 -26.54
C PHE A 10 2.08 -31.56 -26.05
N LEU A 11 0.99 -32.13 -25.55
CA LEU A 11 -0.11 -31.36 -24.97
C LEU A 11 0.31 -30.58 -23.73
N LEU A 12 1.14 -31.16 -22.86
CA LEU A 12 1.70 -30.47 -21.70
C LEU A 12 2.58 -29.28 -22.11
N ILE A 13 3.45 -29.45 -23.10
CA ILE A 13 4.32 -28.37 -23.60
C ILE A 13 3.48 -27.25 -24.23
N ALA A 14 2.45 -27.60 -25.00
CA ALA A 14 1.54 -26.62 -25.60
C ALA A 14 0.76 -25.83 -24.53
N ALA A 15 0.27 -26.49 -23.48
CA ALA A 15 -0.43 -25.86 -22.36
C ALA A 15 0.49 -24.87 -21.59
N VAL A 16 1.70 -25.30 -21.22
CA VAL A 16 2.68 -24.46 -20.51
C VAL A 16 3.08 -23.24 -21.36
N SER A 17 3.25 -23.44 -22.67
CA SER A 17 3.57 -22.34 -23.58
C SER A 17 2.42 -21.33 -23.66
N ALA A 18 1.17 -21.80 -23.76
CA ALA A 18 0.00 -20.93 -23.78
C ALA A 18 -0.17 -20.14 -22.48
N GLU A 19 0.09 -20.73 -21.32
CA GLU A 19 0.09 -20.04 -20.02
C GLU A 19 1.19 -18.97 -19.92
N PHE A 20 2.39 -19.24 -20.46
CA PHE A 20 3.48 -18.27 -20.52
C PHE A 20 3.13 -17.05 -21.40
N TYR A 21 2.58 -17.27 -22.60
CA TYR A 21 2.18 -16.15 -23.47
C TYR A 21 1.00 -15.36 -22.87
N THR A 22 0.07 -16.04 -22.21
CA THR A 22 -1.04 -15.40 -21.48
C THR A 22 -0.52 -14.53 -20.35
N SER A 23 0.41 -15.03 -19.53
CA SER A 23 0.99 -14.26 -18.42
C SER A 23 1.83 -13.08 -18.88
N LEU A 24 2.59 -13.20 -19.96
CA LEU A 24 3.32 -12.06 -20.53
C LEU A 24 2.39 -10.99 -21.10
N ALA A 25 1.29 -11.40 -21.75
CA ALA A 25 0.26 -10.47 -22.22
C ALA A 25 -0.42 -9.76 -21.03
N SER A 26 -0.73 -10.49 -19.95
CA SER A 26 -1.24 -9.93 -18.70
C SER A 26 -0.27 -8.93 -18.07
N LEU A 27 1.02 -9.25 -17.97
CA LEU A 27 2.03 -8.33 -17.43
C LEU A 27 2.15 -7.04 -18.26
N LYS A 28 2.09 -7.14 -19.59
CA LYS A 28 2.05 -5.96 -20.47
C LYS A 28 0.79 -5.13 -20.27
N ALA A 29 -0.37 -5.78 -20.06
CA ALA A 29 -1.62 -5.09 -19.77
C ALA A 29 -1.56 -4.35 -18.42
N ILE A 30 -0.94 -4.96 -17.40
CA ILE A 30 -0.72 -4.34 -16.08
C ILE A 30 0.12 -3.07 -16.19
N ILE A 31 1.22 -3.08 -16.97
CA ILE A 31 2.03 -1.89 -17.22
C ILE A 31 1.21 -0.79 -17.91
N GLY A 32 0.28 -1.16 -18.79
CA GLY A 32 -0.66 -0.23 -19.40
C GLY A 32 -1.61 0.40 -18.36
N ALA A 33 -2.15 -0.43 -17.47
CA ALA A 33 -3.03 -0.03 -16.37
C ALA A 33 -2.40 0.96 -15.40
N GLU A 34 -1.13 0.73 -15.06
CA GLU A 34 -0.37 1.57 -14.15
C GLU A 34 -0.32 3.03 -14.64
N ARG A 35 -0.36 3.23 -15.96
CA ARG A 35 -0.38 4.58 -16.57
C ARG A 35 -1.71 5.30 -16.41
N GLU A 36 -2.79 4.61 -16.07
CA GLU A 36 -4.11 5.21 -15.83
C GLU A 36 -4.22 5.79 -14.43
N ILE A 37 -3.48 5.27 -13.45
CA ILE A 37 -3.52 5.71 -12.05
C ILE A 37 -3.23 7.22 -11.92
N PRO A 38 -2.16 7.77 -12.51
CA PRO A 38 -1.91 9.22 -12.46
C PRO A 38 -3.03 10.05 -13.09
N VAL A 39 -3.64 9.56 -14.17
CA VAL A 39 -4.75 10.26 -14.86
C VAL A 39 -5.95 10.39 -13.93
N MET A 40 -6.30 9.30 -13.22
CA MET A 40 -7.40 9.29 -12.25
C MET A 40 -7.12 10.22 -11.07
N ILE A 41 -5.90 10.18 -10.52
CA ILE A 41 -5.47 11.07 -9.42
C ILE A 41 -5.55 12.53 -9.85
N ASN A 42 -5.05 12.87 -11.03
CA ASN A 42 -5.07 14.24 -11.55
C ASN A 42 -6.49 14.73 -11.77
N ALA A 43 -7.37 13.91 -12.38
CA ALA A 43 -8.77 14.28 -12.60
C ALA A 43 -9.53 14.56 -11.29
N TYR A 44 -9.32 13.74 -10.26
CA TYR A 44 -9.90 13.97 -8.93
C TYR A 44 -9.32 15.25 -8.29
N THR A 45 -8.00 15.42 -8.35
CA THR A 45 -7.30 16.59 -7.79
C THR A 45 -7.79 17.89 -8.42
N GLU A 46 -7.93 17.95 -9.74
CA GLU A 46 -8.47 19.12 -10.44
C GLU A 46 -9.90 19.46 -10.04
N LYS A 47 -10.73 18.44 -9.77
CA LYS A 47 -12.12 18.64 -9.32
C LYS A 47 -12.16 19.19 -7.89
N GLU A 48 -11.34 18.66 -7.00
CA GLU A 48 -11.22 19.17 -5.62
C GLU A 48 -10.60 20.56 -5.57
N LEU A 49 -9.57 20.85 -6.37
CA LEU A 49 -8.98 22.19 -6.47
C LEU A 49 -10.00 23.24 -6.92
N ARG A 50 -10.86 22.91 -7.91
CA ARG A 50 -11.95 23.80 -8.33
C ARG A 50 -12.96 24.07 -7.22
N ARG A 51 -13.32 23.04 -6.43
CA ARG A 51 -14.21 23.18 -5.28
C ARG A 51 -13.60 24.07 -4.19
N LEU A 52 -12.30 23.88 -3.92
CA LEU A 52 -11.55 24.71 -2.96
C LEU A 52 -11.42 26.15 -3.43
N ASP A 53 -11.18 26.40 -4.73
CA ASP A 53 -11.17 27.74 -5.31
C ASP A 53 -12.54 28.43 -5.16
N TYR A 54 -13.64 27.71 -5.40
CA TYR A 54 -14.99 28.24 -5.17
C TYR A 54 -15.23 28.59 -3.69
N LEU A 55 -14.80 27.73 -2.77
CA LEU A 55 -14.92 27.97 -1.33
C LEU A 55 -14.09 29.19 -0.89
N LYS A 56 -12.89 29.35 -1.47
CA LYS A 56 -12.02 30.50 -1.20
C LYS A 56 -12.64 31.82 -1.67
N LYS A 57 -13.20 31.85 -2.89
CA LYS A 57 -13.94 33.01 -3.41
C LYS A 57 -15.15 33.34 -2.54
N PHE A 58 -15.91 32.31 -2.13
CA PHE A 58 -17.05 32.51 -1.25
C PHE A 58 -16.65 33.05 0.13
N ALA A 59 -15.53 32.59 0.70
CA ALA A 59 -15.01 33.14 1.95
C ALA A 59 -14.66 34.63 1.81
N GLN A 60 -14.06 35.03 0.69
CA GLN A 60 -13.77 36.45 0.40
C GLN A 60 -15.06 37.28 0.30
N GLU A 61 -16.09 36.79 -0.41
CA GLU A 61 -17.40 37.47 -0.50
C GLU A 61 -18.04 37.69 0.87
N VAL A 62 -17.99 36.68 1.74
CA VAL A 62 -18.53 36.77 3.11
C VAL A 62 -17.72 37.77 3.94
N GLN A 63 -16.38 37.75 3.81
CA GLN A 63 -15.51 38.67 4.52
C GLN A 63 -15.75 40.13 4.12
N GLU A 64 -15.81 40.44 2.83
CA GLU A 64 -16.07 41.80 2.34
C GLU A 64 -17.45 42.33 2.80
N TYR A 65 -18.45 41.47 2.85
CA TYR A 65 -19.77 41.81 3.37
C TYR A 65 -19.73 42.10 4.87
N ASN A 66 -19.08 41.23 5.65
CA ASN A 66 -18.93 41.42 7.09
C ASN A 66 -18.16 42.71 7.41
N ASP A 67 -17.09 43.01 6.66
CA ASP A 67 -16.32 44.24 6.83
C ASP A 67 -17.18 45.49 6.54
N LYS A 68 -18.09 45.44 5.56
CA LYS A 68 -19.08 46.52 5.31
C LYS A 68 -20.07 46.64 6.48
N ALA A 69 -20.66 45.53 6.91
CA ALA A 69 -21.62 45.50 8.00
C ALA A 69 -21.02 46.01 9.33
N ILE A 70 -19.76 45.69 9.61
CA ILE A 70 -19.02 46.18 10.80
C ILE A 70 -18.78 47.69 10.71
N ARG A 71 -18.46 48.23 9.53
CA ARG A 71 -18.28 49.68 9.31
C ARG A 71 -19.57 50.47 9.47
N ASP A 72 -20.71 49.90 9.08
CA ASP A 72 -22.03 50.53 9.21
C ASP A 72 -22.56 50.55 10.67
N GLY A 73 -21.90 49.83 11.58
CA GLY A 73 -21.92 50.08 13.02
C GLY A 73 -23.11 49.56 13.82
N GLU A 74 -23.05 49.82 15.14
CA GLU A 74 -24.03 49.46 16.19
C GLU A 74 -25.45 50.00 15.89
N GLU A 75 -25.53 51.10 15.13
CA GLU A 75 -26.75 51.78 14.75
C GLU A 75 -27.58 51.02 13.71
N ALA A 76 -26.93 50.21 12.87
CA ALA A 76 -27.61 49.28 11.98
C ALA A 76 -28.34 48.17 12.77
N ILE A 77 -27.84 47.79 13.94
CA ILE A 77 -28.38 46.71 14.79
C ILE A 77 -29.57 47.20 15.63
N ARG A 78 -29.76 48.52 15.77
CA ARG A 78 -30.93 49.11 16.45
C ARG A 78 -32.22 49.04 15.63
N HIS A 79 -32.11 48.79 14.32
CA HIS A 79 -33.26 48.69 13.44
C HIS A 79 -33.69 47.22 13.25
N PRO A 80 -34.90 46.81 13.68
CA PRO A 80 -35.32 45.39 13.65
C PRO A 80 -35.25 44.72 12.26
N ILE A 81 -35.47 45.47 11.17
CA ILE A 81 -35.36 44.93 9.80
C ILE A 81 -33.90 44.56 9.47
N ASN A 82 -32.93 45.36 9.92
CA ASN A 82 -31.52 45.11 9.63
C ASN A 82 -31.03 43.86 10.39
N VAL A 83 -31.46 43.69 11.64
CA VAL A 83 -31.19 42.48 12.44
C VAL A 83 -31.76 41.24 11.76
N LEU A 84 -33.00 41.31 11.27
CA LEU A 84 -33.63 40.20 10.53
C LEU A 84 -32.82 39.84 9.27
N LEU A 85 -32.37 40.84 8.51
CA LEU A 85 -31.56 40.64 7.30
C LEU A 85 -30.20 40.00 7.62
N LEU A 86 -29.53 40.43 8.70
CA LEU A 86 -28.26 39.87 9.15
C LEU A 86 -28.40 38.39 9.53
N ILE A 87 -29.40 38.05 10.34
CA ILE A 87 -29.67 36.65 10.75
C ILE A 87 -29.96 35.78 9.52
N LYS A 88 -30.83 36.26 8.60
CA LYS A 88 -31.16 35.55 7.36
C LYS A 88 -29.90 35.31 6.52
N LYS A 89 -29.03 36.31 6.39
CA LYS A 89 -27.78 36.22 5.64
C LYS A 89 -26.82 35.20 6.26
N MET A 90 -26.63 35.25 7.58
CA MET A 90 -25.79 34.29 8.31
C MET A 90 -26.25 32.84 8.12
N ILE A 91 -27.55 32.58 8.23
CA ILE A 91 -28.13 31.25 7.98
C ILE A 91 -27.88 30.82 6.53
N THR A 92 -28.09 31.74 5.57
CA THR A 92 -27.91 31.46 4.14
C THR A 92 -26.45 31.15 3.82
N ASP A 93 -25.51 31.92 4.37
CA ASP A 93 -24.08 31.76 4.13
C ASP A 93 -23.54 30.49 4.78
N TRP A 94 -23.99 30.17 6.00
CA TRP A 94 -23.69 28.90 6.64
C TRP A 94 -24.17 27.70 5.81
N ASN A 95 -25.43 27.72 5.38
CA ASN A 95 -25.99 26.64 4.56
C ASN A 95 -25.25 26.51 3.21
N LYS A 96 -24.87 27.64 2.60
CA LYS A 96 -24.08 27.64 1.36
C LYS A 96 -22.68 27.08 1.59
N MET A 97 -21.99 27.44 2.67
CA MET A 97 -20.69 26.89 3.06
C MET A 97 -20.77 25.36 3.19
N VAL A 98 -21.71 24.86 4.02
CA VAL A 98 -21.89 23.43 4.25
C VAL A 98 -22.17 22.69 2.94
N ARG A 99 -23.02 23.24 2.07
CA ARG A 99 -23.31 22.65 0.76
C ARG A 99 -22.07 22.51 -0.13
N ILE A 100 -21.18 23.52 -0.16
CA ILE A 100 -19.92 23.46 -0.93
C ILE A 100 -18.95 22.44 -0.33
N MET A 101 -18.89 22.36 1.00
CA MET A 101 -18.04 21.38 1.68
C MET A 101 -18.51 19.94 1.44
N LEU A 102 -19.82 19.72 1.40
CA LEU A 102 -20.43 18.42 1.13
C LEU A 102 -20.47 18.06 -0.35
N SER A 103 -20.36 19.01 -1.28
CA SER A 103 -20.27 18.73 -2.71
C SER A 103 -18.88 18.22 -3.14
N ASN A 104 -18.14 17.59 -2.22
CA ASN A 104 -16.94 16.84 -2.59
C ASN A 104 -17.33 15.67 -3.49
N SER A 105 -16.37 15.18 -4.25
CA SER A 105 -16.65 14.19 -5.29
C SER A 105 -15.97 12.86 -5.08
N VAL A 106 -15.65 12.56 -3.81
CA VAL A 106 -14.94 11.35 -3.41
C VAL A 106 -15.69 10.11 -3.88
N ASP A 107 -16.99 10.01 -3.59
CA ASP A 107 -17.78 8.81 -3.93
C ASP A 107 -17.90 8.60 -5.44
N ASP A 108 -18.12 9.66 -6.20
CA ASP A 108 -18.16 9.59 -7.67
C ASP A 108 -16.79 9.23 -8.25
N ALA A 109 -15.70 9.77 -7.69
CA ALA A 109 -14.35 9.46 -8.12
C ALA A 109 -14.01 8.00 -7.84
N ILE A 110 -14.24 7.52 -6.61
CA ILE A 110 -14.03 6.11 -6.25
C ILE A 110 -14.88 5.20 -7.12
N ARG A 111 -16.17 5.50 -7.31
CA ARG A 111 -17.06 4.72 -8.18
C ARG A 111 -16.53 4.66 -9.61
N ASN A 112 -16.06 5.77 -10.16
CA ASN A 112 -15.47 5.80 -11.51
C ASN A 112 -14.19 4.96 -11.59
N VAL A 113 -13.30 5.05 -10.59
CA VAL A 113 -12.08 4.23 -10.51
C VAL A 113 -12.44 2.75 -10.42
N THR A 114 -13.39 2.38 -9.55
CA THR A 114 -13.84 0.99 -9.39
C THR A 114 -14.49 0.46 -10.66
N HIS A 115 -15.31 1.26 -11.36
CA HIS A 115 -15.87 0.89 -12.65
C HIS A 115 -14.80 0.74 -13.72
N GLN A 116 -13.84 1.65 -13.83
CA GLN A 116 -12.73 1.51 -14.77
C GLN A 116 -11.89 0.27 -14.47
N ARG A 117 -11.69 -0.05 -13.19
CA ARG A 117 -11.03 -1.30 -12.74
C ARG A 117 -11.81 -2.57 -13.08
N ALA A 118 -13.14 -2.48 -13.17
CA ALA A 118 -14.02 -3.61 -13.50
C ALA A 118 -14.23 -3.76 -15.02
N ASP A 119 -14.31 -2.64 -15.76
CA ASP A 119 -14.44 -2.60 -17.22
C ASP A 119 -13.10 -2.77 -17.95
N SER A 120 -11.96 -2.67 -17.23
CA SER A 120 -10.67 -2.96 -17.82
C SER A 120 -10.64 -4.40 -18.33
N ARG A 121 -10.17 -4.59 -19.56
CA ARG A 121 -10.07 -5.92 -20.22
C ARG A 121 -9.08 -6.89 -19.56
N PHE A 122 -8.51 -6.50 -18.42
CA PHE A 122 -7.54 -7.26 -17.65
C PHE A 122 -7.88 -7.10 -16.17
N ASN A 123 -7.59 -8.15 -15.39
CA ASN A 123 -7.73 -8.10 -13.94
C ASN A 123 -6.51 -7.39 -13.35
N TYR A 124 -6.75 -6.37 -12.53
CA TYR A 124 -5.68 -5.77 -11.73
C TYR A 124 -5.13 -6.81 -10.75
N PRO A 125 -3.80 -6.86 -10.54
CA PRO A 125 -3.20 -7.77 -9.58
C PRO A 125 -3.82 -7.61 -8.20
N THR A 126 -3.90 -8.74 -7.51
CA THR A 126 -4.37 -8.88 -6.14
C THR A 126 -3.22 -9.25 -5.21
N GLU A 127 -3.49 -9.24 -3.91
CA GLU A 127 -2.55 -9.75 -2.90
C GLU A 127 -2.14 -11.21 -3.16
N GLU A 128 -3.02 -12.02 -3.78
CA GLU A 128 -2.71 -13.40 -4.16
C GLU A 128 -1.65 -13.46 -5.26
N ASP A 129 -1.75 -12.58 -6.27
CA ASP A 129 -0.75 -12.50 -7.35
C ASP A 129 0.62 -12.08 -6.81
N LEU A 130 0.64 -11.13 -5.87
CA LEU A 130 1.86 -10.70 -5.19
C LEU A 130 2.48 -11.84 -4.37
N LEU A 131 1.67 -12.56 -3.59
CA LEU A 131 2.11 -13.75 -2.84
C LEU A 131 2.62 -14.85 -3.77
N GLY A 132 1.97 -15.04 -4.92
CA GLY A 132 2.38 -15.96 -5.98
C GLY A 132 3.74 -15.59 -6.57
N ALA A 133 3.97 -14.31 -6.86
CA ALA A 133 5.25 -13.81 -7.33
C ALA A 133 6.37 -13.99 -6.29
N ALA A 134 6.12 -13.63 -5.02
CA ALA A 134 7.06 -13.85 -3.92
C ALA A 134 7.38 -15.34 -3.73
N THR A 135 6.38 -16.21 -3.84
CA THR A 135 6.59 -17.67 -3.84
C THR A 135 7.49 -18.11 -4.99
N GLY A 136 7.23 -17.63 -6.20
CA GLY A 136 8.04 -17.95 -7.37
C GLY A 136 9.51 -17.56 -7.18
N LEU A 137 9.73 -16.36 -6.61
CA LEU A 137 11.07 -15.88 -6.27
C LEU A 137 11.77 -16.77 -5.23
N LEU A 138 11.07 -17.15 -4.15
CA LEU A 138 11.60 -18.06 -3.14
C LEU A 138 11.98 -19.43 -3.73
N ARG A 139 11.18 -19.95 -4.66
CA ARG A 139 11.50 -21.21 -5.35
C ARG A 139 12.77 -21.10 -6.21
N LEU A 140 12.96 -19.97 -6.89
CA LEU A 140 14.19 -19.71 -7.64
C LEU A 140 15.39 -19.58 -6.70
N GLN A 141 15.21 -18.87 -5.59
CA GLN A 141 16.25 -18.73 -4.57
C GLN A 141 16.73 -20.09 -4.06
N ASP A 142 15.80 -20.96 -3.68
CA ASP A 142 16.10 -22.31 -3.18
C ASP A 142 16.75 -23.20 -4.25
N THR A 143 16.18 -23.21 -5.47
CA THR A 143 16.66 -24.05 -6.58
C THR A 143 18.08 -23.69 -7.01
N TYR A 144 18.40 -22.40 -7.05
CA TYR A 144 19.69 -21.89 -7.53
C TYR A 144 20.62 -21.44 -6.41
N GLN A 145 20.26 -21.68 -5.15
CA GLN A 145 21.03 -21.30 -3.95
C GLN A 145 21.48 -19.83 -3.97
N MET A 146 20.57 -18.96 -4.36
CA MET A 146 20.87 -17.54 -4.54
C MET A 146 20.99 -16.82 -3.19
N ASP A 147 21.94 -15.90 -3.11
CA ASP A 147 22.12 -15.09 -1.91
C ASP A 147 20.98 -14.06 -1.77
N THR A 148 20.41 -13.98 -0.56
CA THR A 148 19.29 -13.08 -0.26
C THR A 148 19.64 -11.62 -0.49
N LYS A 149 20.86 -11.21 -0.14
CA LYS A 149 21.30 -9.83 -0.31
C LYS A 149 21.49 -9.52 -1.80
N ASP A 150 22.03 -10.43 -2.58
CA ASP A 150 22.14 -10.23 -4.03
C ASP A 150 20.77 -10.07 -4.69
N ILE A 151 19.80 -10.94 -4.37
CA ILE A 151 18.41 -10.78 -4.85
C ILE A 151 17.86 -9.42 -4.42
N ALA A 152 18.03 -9.07 -3.15
CA ALA A 152 17.50 -7.84 -2.61
C ALA A 152 18.19 -6.59 -3.23
N ASP A 153 19.45 -6.69 -3.63
CA ASP A 153 20.18 -5.66 -4.40
C ASP A 153 19.75 -5.60 -5.88
N GLY A 154 18.77 -6.41 -6.30
CA GLY A 154 18.29 -6.49 -7.68
C GLY A 154 19.23 -7.27 -8.61
N LYS A 155 20.12 -8.10 -8.05
CA LYS A 155 21.08 -8.93 -8.80
C LYS A 155 20.58 -10.37 -8.84
N ILE A 156 20.26 -10.83 -10.05
CA ILE A 156 19.78 -12.20 -10.28
C ILE A 156 20.82 -12.95 -11.12
N LEU A 157 21.59 -13.83 -10.49
CA LEU A 157 22.60 -14.66 -11.14
C LEU A 157 23.55 -13.81 -12.02
N ASN A 158 23.79 -14.24 -13.26
CA ASN A 158 24.61 -13.52 -14.24
C ASN A 158 23.80 -12.55 -15.12
N SER A 159 22.61 -12.14 -14.67
CA SER A 159 21.79 -11.18 -15.40
C SER A 159 22.53 -9.85 -15.50
N GLN A 160 22.68 -9.35 -16.72
CA GLN A 160 23.17 -7.99 -16.98
C GLN A 160 22.12 -6.91 -16.68
N MET A 161 20.87 -7.32 -16.44
CA MET A 161 19.81 -6.43 -15.97
C MET A 161 19.91 -6.36 -14.44
N SER A 162 20.56 -5.32 -13.90
CA SER A 162 20.37 -4.95 -12.49
C SER A 162 19.07 -4.16 -12.36
N THR A 163 18.18 -4.61 -11.50
CA THR A 163 16.92 -3.90 -11.24
C THR A 163 17.05 -2.96 -10.04
N ILE A 164 15.96 -2.27 -9.72
CA ILE A 164 15.83 -1.47 -8.50
C ILE A 164 16.06 -2.40 -7.30
N ALA A 165 16.83 -1.91 -6.31
CA ALA A 165 17.02 -2.61 -5.05
C ALA A 165 15.74 -2.59 -4.23
N LEU A 166 15.42 -3.72 -3.60
CA LEU A 166 14.26 -3.86 -2.72
C LEU A 166 14.36 -2.94 -1.50
N THR A 167 13.23 -2.48 -0.98
CA THR A 167 13.16 -1.78 0.31
C THR A 167 13.18 -2.79 1.48
N ALA A 168 13.23 -2.29 2.72
CA ALA A 168 13.04 -3.13 3.89
C ALA A 168 11.63 -3.74 3.95
N GLU A 169 10.60 -2.99 3.54
CA GLU A 169 9.22 -3.46 3.41
C GLU A 169 9.09 -4.60 2.38
N ASP A 170 9.74 -4.49 1.22
CA ASP A 170 9.75 -5.56 0.22
C ASP A 170 10.38 -6.85 0.77
N CYS A 171 11.54 -6.73 1.43
CA CYS A 171 12.20 -7.87 2.09
C CYS A 171 11.32 -8.49 3.18
N PHE A 172 10.63 -7.65 3.97
CA PHE A 172 9.68 -8.09 4.98
C PHE A 172 8.49 -8.84 4.37
N GLY A 173 7.93 -8.34 3.26
CA GLY A 173 6.86 -8.98 2.51
C GLY A 173 7.24 -10.37 1.99
N ILE A 174 8.44 -10.50 1.40
CA ILE A 174 8.95 -11.80 0.93
C ILE A 174 9.17 -12.75 2.12
N GLY A 175 9.71 -12.26 3.24
CA GLY A 175 9.86 -13.03 4.47
C GLY A 175 8.52 -13.53 5.03
N ARG A 176 7.46 -12.71 4.99
CA ARG A 176 6.10 -13.12 5.38
C ARG A 176 5.52 -14.17 4.45
N ALA A 177 5.78 -14.07 3.14
CA ALA A 177 5.38 -15.09 2.18
C ALA A 177 6.01 -16.46 2.50
N ALA A 178 7.30 -16.49 2.87
CA ALA A 178 7.98 -17.70 3.33
C ALA A 178 7.39 -18.21 4.66
N TYR A 179 7.16 -17.32 5.62
CA TYR A 179 6.60 -17.65 6.93
C TYR A 179 5.25 -18.35 6.82
N ASN A 180 4.35 -17.82 5.97
CA ASN A 180 3.02 -18.37 5.74
C ASN A 180 3.05 -19.78 5.14
N LYS A 181 4.19 -20.20 4.57
CA LYS A 181 4.44 -21.56 4.06
C LYS A 181 5.23 -22.45 5.02
N TYR A 182 5.43 -21.99 6.25
CA TYR A 182 6.24 -22.67 7.26
C TYR A 182 7.72 -22.81 6.85
N ASP A 183 8.17 -22.02 5.88
CA ASP A 183 9.57 -21.94 5.47
C ASP A 183 10.31 -20.96 6.37
N TYR A 184 10.60 -21.43 7.58
CA TYR A 184 11.29 -20.64 8.59
C TYR A 184 12.74 -20.33 8.20
N TYR A 185 13.34 -21.10 7.29
CA TYR A 185 14.69 -20.86 6.80
C TYR A 185 14.75 -19.59 5.97
N HIS A 186 13.95 -19.52 4.92
CA HIS A 186 13.90 -18.32 4.10
C HIS A 186 13.29 -17.14 4.87
N THR A 187 12.36 -17.38 5.79
CA THR A 187 11.88 -16.31 6.68
C THR A 187 13.02 -15.64 7.45
N ILE A 188 13.91 -16.43 8.07
CA ILE A 188 15.06 -15.88 8.82
C ILE A 188 15.96 -15.07 7.90
N LEU A 189 16.29 -15.58 6.72
CA LEU A 189 17.17 -14.89 5.77
C LEU A 189 16.59 -13.53 5.35
N TRP A 190 15.31 -13.51 4.96
CA TRP A 190 14.65 -12.30 4.49
C TRP A 190 14.39 -11.29 5.61
N MET A 191 14.02 -11.75 6.81
CA MET A 191 13.86 -10.87 7.98
C MET A 191 15.19 -10.26 8.45
N GLN A 192 16.30 -11.00 8.35
CA GLN A 192 17.63 -10.45 8.61
C GLN A 192 18.03 -9.38 7.59
N GLU A 193 17.71 -9.58 6.30
CA GLU A 193 17.98 -8.57 5.28
C GLU A 193 17.08 -7.33 5.44
N ALA A 194 15.79 -7.52 5.76
CA ALA A 194 14.86 -6.44 6.11
C ALA A 194 15.39 -5.61 7.29
N ARG A 195 15.85 -6.27 8.37
CA ARG A 195 16.46 -5.59 9.54
C ARG A 195 17.67 -4.74 9.14
N LYS A 196 18.59 -5.27 8.33
CA LYS A 196 19.76 -4.50 7.88
C LYS A 196 19.41 -3.28 7.03
N ARG A 197 18.29 -3.36 6.29
CA ARG A 197 17.85 -2.30 5.38
C ARG A 197 17.09 -1.21 6.13
N VAL A 198 16.19 -1.58 7.04
CA VAL A 198 15.42 -0.59 7.82
C VAL A 198 16.36 0.32 8.64
N GLU A 199 17.47 -0.22 9.15
CA GLU A 199 18.50 0.55 9.86
C GLU A 199 19.24 1.56 8.96
N LYS A 200 19.21 1.39 7.63
CA LYS A 200 19.87 2.26 6.64
C LYS A 200 18.91 3.19 5.91
N GLU A 201 17.61 2.95 6.00
CA GLU A 201 16.59 3.79 5.40
C GLU A 201 16.48 5.12 6.15
N ALA A 202 16.39 6.23 5.42
CA ALA A 202 16.20 7.55 6.03
C ALA A 202 14.83 7.66 6.73
N ILE A 203 13.82 6.99 6.16
CA ILE A 203 12.49 6.83 6.72
C ILE A 203 12.22 5.32 6.70
N PRO A 204 12.12 4.66 7.87
CA PRO A 204 11.80 3.25 7.96
C PRO A 204 10.51 2.92 7.21
N THR A 205 10.59 2.01 6.24
CA THR A 205 9.42 1.53 5.48
C THR A 205 8.62 0.46 6.25
N VAL A 206 9.23 -0.15 7.26
CA VAL A 206 8.61 -1.18 8.12
C VAL A 206 9.07 -0.97 9.56
N ASN A 207 8.23 -1.35 10.52
CA ASN A 207 8.62 -1.28 11.94
C ASN A 207 9.65 -2.37 12.25
N LEU A 208 10.75 -1.99 12.90
CA LEU A 208 11.77 -2.93 13.35
C LEU A 208 11.19 -4.01 14.27
N GLU A 209 10.26 -3.64 15.15
CA GLU A 209 9.58 -4.58 16.06
C GLU A 209 8.90 -5.73 15.33
N ASP A 210 8.18 -5.43 14.25
CA ASP A 210 7.47 -6.46 13.48
C ASP A 210 8.47 -7.42 12.81
N ILE A 211 9.59 -6.91 12.29
CA ILE A 211 10.67 -7.76 11.76
C ILE A 211 11.22 -8.70 12.85
N LEU A 212 11.49 -8.16 14.05
CA LEU A 212 12.06 -8.94 15.15
C LEU A 212 11.12 -10.04 15.64
N GLU A 213 9.80 -9.81 15.65
CA GLU A 213 8.81 -10.83 16.04
C GLU A 213 8.85 -12.04 15.11
N TYR A 214 8.75 -11.80 13.80
CA TYR A 214 8.83 -12.88 12.81
C TYR A 214 10.19 -13.59 12.85
N LEU A 215 11.27 -12.85 13.07
CA LEU A 215 12.61 -13.41 13.16
C LEU A 215 12.78 -14.28 14.42
N ALA A 216 12.34 -13.81 15.58
CA ALA A 216 12.42 -14.52 16.86
C ALA A 216 11.65 -15.84 16.82
N PHE A 217 10.40 -15.83 16.32
CA PHE A 217 9.61 -17.05 16.20
C PHE A 217 10.21 -18.03 15.20
N SER A 218 10.68 -17.54 14.04
CA SER A 218 11.29 -18.41 13.03
C SER A 218 12.57 -19.07 13.55
N LEU A 219 13.40 -18.32 14.29
CA LEU A 219 14.59 -18.86 14.97
C LEU A 219 14.22 -19.92 16.02
N TYR A 220 13.15 -19.69 16.79
CA TYR A 220 12.62 -20.68 17.72
C TYR A 220 12.18 -21.96 16.99
N LYS A 221 11.43 -21.83 15.89
CA LYS A 221 10.97 -22.98 15.09
C LYS A 221 12.11 -23.78 14.47
N GLN A 222 13.26 -23.15 14.23
CA GLN A 222 14.48 -23.84 13.81
C GLN A 222 15.34 -24.39 14.96
N GLY A 223 14.90 -24.28 16.22
CA GLY A 223 15.63 -24.75 17.40
C GLY A 223 16.78 -23.84 17.83
N ASN A 224 16.90 -22.63 17.28
CA ASN A 224 17.91 -21.65 17.70
C ASN A 224 17.44 -20.83 18.89
N LEU A 225 17.23 -21.52 20.02
CA LEU A 225 16.65 -20.96 21.25
C LEU A 225 17.43 -19.77 21.78
N LYS A 226 18.77 -19.82 21.73
CA LYS A 226 19.63 -18.75 22.24
C LYS A 226 19.41 -17.44 21.48
N ARG A 227 19.37 -17.47 20.14
CA ARG A 227 19.13 -16.26 19.35
C ARG A 227 17.69 -15.80 19.45
N ALA A 228 16.73 -16.72 19.50
CA ALA A 228 15.33 -16.38 19.71
C ALA A 228 15.14 -15.59 21.02
N LEU A 229 15.71 -16.08 22.14
CA LEU A 229 15.64 -15.42 23.44
C LEU A 229 16.24 -14.00 23.40
N LEU A 230 17.42 -13.83 22.80
CA LEU A 230 18.06 -12.51 22.69
C LEU A 230 17.18 -11.49 21.93
N LEU A 231 16.52 -11.91 20.86
CA LEU A 231 15.61 -11.03 20.12
C LEU A 231 14.33 -10.74 20.89
N THR A 232 13.84 -11.70 21.67
CA THR A 232 12.69 -11.49 22.57
C THR A 232 13.03 -10.51 23.69
N GLU A 233 14.23 -10.58 24.26
CA GLU A 233 14.71 -9.59 25.23
C GLU A 233 14.83 -8.20 24.60
N GLU A 234 15.37 -8.10 23.38
CA GLU A 234 15.41 -6.85 22.59
C GLU A 234 14.00 -6.26 22.42
N LEU A 235 13.02 -7.08 22.01
CA LEU A 235 11.62 -6.66 21.88
C LEU A 235 10.99 -6.19 23.19
N CYS A 236 11.27 -6.87 24.31
CA CYS A 236 10.79 -6.44 25.64
C CYS A 236 11.31 -5.04 25.99
N HIS A 237 12.56 -4.73 25.68
CA HIS A 237 13.14 -3.41 25.91
C HIS A 237 12.51 -2.31 25.03
N MET A 238 11.94 -2.66 23.88
CA MET A 238 11.26 -1.73 22.97
C MET A 238 9.81 -1.42 23.37
N GLY A 239 9.23 -2.12 24.35
CA GLY A 239 7.96 -1.74 24.98
C GLY A 239 6.70 -2.48 24.49
N LYS A 240 6.81 -3.55 23.66
CA LYS A 240 5.66 -4.42 23.38
C LYS A 240 5.35 -5.31 24.58
N SER A 241 4.26 -5.00 25.29
CA SER A 241 3.69 -5.84 26.36
C SER A 241 3.10 -7.17 25.86
N PHE A 242 2.99 -7.38 24.53
CA PHE A 242 2.44 -8.61 23.93
C PHE A 242 3.37 -9.83 24.05
N VAL A 243 4.64 -9.62 24.40
CA VAL A 243 5.59 -10.72 24.70
C VAL A 243 5.10 -11.61 25.85
N ILE A 244 4.19 -11.11 26.70
CA ILE A 244 3.61 -11.87 27.81
C ILE A 244 2.67 -12.99 27.33
N GLU A 245 1.92 -12.81 26.23
CA GLU A 245 1.11 -13.92 25.66
C GLU A 245 1.99 -14.98 24.99
N PHE A 246 3.12 -14.56 24.41
CA PHE A 246 4.12 -15.50 23.91
C PHE A 246 4.69 -16.32 25.06
N LEU A 247 5.20 -15.70 26.14
CA LEU A 247 5.75 -16.42 27.29
C LEU A 247 4.75 -17.36 28.00
N LEU A 248 3.45 -17.02 28.02
CA LEU A 248 2.40 -17.86 28.61
C LEU A 248 2.13 -19.16 27.84
N PHE A 249 2.54 -19.26 26.57
CA PHE A 249 2.43 -20.49 25.78
C PHE A 249 3.64 -21.43 25.89
N PHE A 250 4.73 -21.02 26.57
CA PHE A 250 5.97 -21.79 26.71
C PHE A 250 6.19 -22.35 28.13
N LEU A 251 5.28 -22.07 29.08
CA LEU A 251 5.19 -22.71 30.40
C LEU A 251 3.95 -23.62 30.45
#